data_AF-A0A2E5JFG4-F1
#
_entry.id   AF-A0A2E5JFG4-F1
#
_cell.length_a   1.000
_cell.length_b   1.000
_cell.length_c   1.000
_cell.angle_alpha   90.00
_cell.angle_beta   90.00
_cell.angle_gamma   90.00
#
_symmetry.space_group_name_H-M   'P 1'
#
loop_
_entity.id
_entity.type
_entity.pdbx_description
1 polymer ?
#
loop_
_entity_poly.entity_id
_entity_poly.type
_entity_poly.pdbx_seq_one_letter_code
_entity_poly.pdbx_strand_id
1 'polypeptide(L)'
;MDLEALYRVIKEFSQTPHGNTDYDQDKLHVKGQAVGEFAPLSYLVKKVEGLKDAKTLLKAGFVMDSLELFGDDTFADWYEKQFSKKLLRKVAKEVTLFQLPHNKEIFGAIEQVHKSYDILRSQQILLNGKNLPVQMGEWYAKCVFGLEQIKSTSQRGFDFFLDGKRCEIKVHWADHSSPKGVKLRKSLVEMSDYTIIMYIGRNFMIREICLLDSDFVLRKFSTKGHTLFLKDPDVSPYFFSKSNKHMEKVANSGALMKFSNPSFAMKLTEFLGG
;
A
#
# COMPACT_ATOMS: atom_id res chain seq x y z
N MET A 1 16.52 2.79 -12.37
CA MET A 1 16.93 3.78 -11.35
C MET A 1 17.90 3.07 -10.43
N ASP A 2 19.07 3.66 -10.23
CA ASP A 2 20.09 3.15 -9.31
C ASP A 2 19.77 3.62 -7.88
N LEU A 3 19.59 2.67 -6.95
CA LEU A 3 19.28 2.96 -5.55
C LEU A 3 20.49 3.52 -4.79
N GLU A 4 21.71 3.07 -5.10
CA GLU A 4 22.91 3.60 -4.46
C GLU A 4 23.12 5.07 -4.82
N ALA A 5 22.93 5.39 -6.11
CA ALA A 5 22.96 6.78 -6.59
C ALA A 5 21.88 7.63 -5.93
N LEU A 6 20.65 7.13 -5.82
CA LEU A 6 19.55 7.81 -5.13
C LEU A 6 19.91 8.16 -3.68
N TYR A 7 20.37 7.17 -2.91
CA TYR A 7 20.71 7.38 -1.51
C TYR A 7 21.91 8.29 -1.30
N ARG A 8 22.90 8.23 -2.19
CA ARG A 8 24.02 9.18 -2.19
C ARG A 8 23.53 10.62 -2.36
N VAL A 9 22.64 10.87 -3.33
CA VAL A 9 22.09 12.22 -3.58
C VAL A 9 21.22 12.71 -2.40
N ILE A 10 20.45 11.82 -1.76
CA ILE A 10 19.67 12.17 -0.55
C ILE A 10 20.59 12.58 0.60
N LYS A 11 21.67 11.81 0.82
CA LYS A 11 22.67 12.10 1.83
C LYS A 11 23.37 13.43 1.56
N GLU A 12 23.78 13.69 0.32
CA GLU A 12 24.37 14.97 -0.08
C GLU A 12 23.41 16.14 0.18
N PHE A 13 22.12 16.01 -0.15
CA PHE A 13 21.12 17.05 0.10
C PHE A 13 21.00 17.36 1.60
N SER A 14 21.00 16.33 2.44
CA SER A 14 20.82 16.44 3.90
C SER A 14 22.04 17.00 4.66
N GLN A 15 23.18 17.17 4.00
CA GLN A 15 24.41 17.68 4.63
C GLN A 15 24.48 19.20 4.72
N THR A 16 23.84 19.91 3.79
CA THR A 16 23.95 21.36 3.66
C THR A 16 22.58 22.03 3.70
N PRO A 17 22.37 23.11 4.46
CA PRO A 17 21.09 23.84 4.45
C PRO A 17 20.72 24.39 3.06
N HIS A 18 19.42 24.38 2.74
CA HIS A 18 18.82 24.85 1.48
C HIS A 18 17.78 25.96 1.71
N GLY A 19 17.97 26.83 2.71
CA GLY A 19 17.01 27.87 3.10
C GLY A 19 16.67 28.93 2.04
N ASN A 20 17.49 29.06 0.98
CA ASN A 20 17.28 30.00 -0.13
C ASN A 20 16.61 29.36 -1.35
N THR A 21 16.07 28.15 -1.21
CA THR A 21 15.38 27.41 -2.28
C THR A 21 13.88 27.35 -2.03
N ASP A 22 13.12 26.92 -3.04
CA ASP A 22 11.69 26.63 -2.97
C ASP A 22 11.37 25.18 -2.60
N TYR A 23 12.40 24.37 -2.32
CA TYR A 23 12.26 22.95 -1.99
C TYR A 23 11.47 22.68 -0.70
N ASP A 24 11.28 23.69 0.16
CA ASP A 24 10.43 23.57 1.33
C ASP A 24 8.93 23.48 0.98
N GLN A 25 8.55 23.85 -0.26
CA GLN A 25 7.16 23.76 -0.73
C GLN A 25 6.79 22.38 -1.27
N ASP A 26 7.77 21.49 -1.43
CA ASP A 26 7.52 20.14 -1.91
C ASP A 26 6.68 19.35 -0.90
N LYS A 27 5.70 18.62 -1.42
CA LYS A 27 4.85 17.73 -0.61
C LYS A 27 5.40 16.32 -0.53
N LEU A 28 6.26 15.95 -1.49
CA LEU A 28 6.76 14.60 -1.67
C LEU A 28 8.24 14.56 -1.30
N HIS A 29 8.59 13.74 -0.32
CA HIS A 29 9.95 13.59 0.15
C HIS A 29 10.35 12.11 0.15
N VAL A 30 11.62 11.82 -0.07
CA VAL A 30 12.15 10.44 -0.06
C VAL A 30 13.09 10.28 1.13
N LYS A 31 12.89 9.21 1.91
CA LYS A 31 13.78 8.85 3.02
C LYS A 31 15.08 8.25 2.50
N GLY A 32 16.18 8.65 3.12
CA GLY A 32 17.52 8.10 2.91
C GLY A 32 17.71 6.74 3.58
N GLN A 33 18.96 6.27 3.63
CA GLN A 33 19.31 5.03 4.33
C GLN A 33 19.51 5.26 5.82
N ALA A 34 20.07 6.40 6.20
CA ALA A 34 20.26 6.74 7.60
C ALA A 34 19.09 7.54 8.16
N VAL A 35 18.93 7.46 9.47
CA VAL A 35 17.96 8.26 10.22
C VAL A 35 18.26 9.75 10.02
N GLY A 36 17.22 10.55 9.77
CA GLY A 36 17.38 12.00 9.55
C GLY A 36 17.82 12.39 8.13
N GLU A 37 17.94 11.44 7.19
CA GLU A 37 18.23 11.75 5.79
C GLU A 37 16.94 11.81 4.97
N PHE A 38 16.69 12.95 4.33
CA PHE A 38 15.55 13.11 3.42
C PHE A 38 15.92 14.02 2.26
N ALA A 39 15.18 13.92 1.15
CA ALA A 39 15.25 14.91 0.09
C ALA A 39 13.89 15.10 -0.60
N PRO A 40 13.58 16.33 -1.04
CA PRO A 40 12.41 16.62 -1.86
C PRO A 40 12.46 15.88 -3.19
N LEU A 41 11.30 15.36 -3.64
CA LEU A 41 11.23 14.62 -4.90
C LEU A 41 11.59 15.50 -6.10
N SER A 42 11.21 16.78 -6.12
CA SER A 42 11.52 17.69 -7.23
C SER A 42 13.04 17.92 -7.38
N TYR A 43 13.80 17.86 -6.28
CA TYR A 43 15.26 17.89 -6.30
C TYR A 43 15.82 16.60 -6.89
N LEU A 44 15.32 15.45 -6.42
CA LEU A 44 15.82 14.13 -6.83
C LEU A 44 15.59 13.84 -8.31
N VAL A 45 14.44 14.23 -8.87
CA VAL A 45 14.13 14.08 -10.30
C VAL A 45 15.16 14.80 -11.19
N LYS A 46 15.75 15.91 -10.71
CA LYS A 46 16.79 16.65 -11.45
C LYS A 46 18.18 16.05 -11.36
N LYS A 47 18.41 15.15 -10.38
CA LYS A 47 19.76 14.70 -9.98
C LYS A 47 20.00 13.21 -10.13
N VAL A 48 18.95 12.40 -10.07
CA VAL A 48 19.03 10.93 -10.11
C VAL A 48 18.59 10.44 -11.47
N GLU A 49 19.51 9.83 -12.20
CA GLU A 49 19.22 9.30 -13.53
C GLU A 49 18.13 8.22 -13.49
N GLY A 50 17.16 8.37 -14.38
CA GLY A 50 16.03 7.45 -14.50
C GLY A 50 14.91 7.66 -13.48
N LEU A 51 15.04 8.59 -12.52
CA LEU A 51 13.94 9.02 -11.64
C LEU A 51 13.14 10.14 -12.32
N LYS A 52 11.89 9.86 -12.73
CA LYS A 52 11.05 10.84 -13.43
C LYS A 52 9.96 11.43 -12.53
N ASP A 53 9.40 10.61 -11.66
CA ASP A 53 8.21 10.91 -10.87
C ASP A 53 8.06 9.94 -9.69
N ALA A 54 7.00 10.14 -8.90
CA ALA A 54 6.62 9.24 -7.82
C ALA A 54 6.34 7.81 -8.30
N LYS A 55 5.78 7.64 -9.51
CA LYS A 55 5.49 6.32 -10.09
C LYS A 55 6.76 5.49 -10.28
N THR A 56 7.88 6.15 -10.58
CA THR A 56 9.19 5.50 -10.68
C THR A 56 9.64 4.91 -9.34
N LEU A 57 9.43 5.62 -8.23
CA LEU A 57 9.75 5.14 -6.87
C LEU A 57 8.86 3.96 -6.48
N LEU A 58 7.54 4.06 -6.75
CA LEU A 58 6.60 2.97 -6.48
C LEU A 58 6.99 1.68 -7.21
N LYS A 59 7.34 1.79 -8.49
CA LYS A 59 7.88 0.66 -9.30
C LYS A 59 9.17 0.07 -8.71
N ALA A 60 10.00 0.92 -8.10
CA ALA A 60 11.26 0.50 -7.48
C ALA A 60 11.09 -0.16 -6.10
N GLY A 61 9.88 -0.17 -5.53
CA GLY A 61 9.63 -0.77 -4.22
C GLY A 61 9.20 0.18 -3.12
N PHE A 62 9.26 1.49 -3.35
CA PHE A 62 8.91 2.46 -2.32
C PHE A 62 7.41 2.45 -2.04
N VAL A 63 7.05 2.79 -0.81
CA VAL A 63 5.68 2.99 -0.35
C VAL A 63 5.46 4.45 0.06
N MET A 64 4.25 4.95 -0.12
CA MET A 64 3.86 6.32 0.23
C MET A 64 3.24 6.38 1.61
N ASP A 65 3.88 7.06 2.56
CA ASP A 65 3.37 7.22 3.91
C ASP A 65 3.06 8.69 4.20
N SER A 66 1.80 8.96 4.58
CA SER A 66 1.42 10.28 5.07
C SER A 66 2.11 10.55 6.40
N LEU A 67 2.82 11.69 6.49
CA LEU A 67 3.48 12.10 7.72
C LEU A 67 2.46 12.30 8.87
N GLU A 68 1.24 12.77 8.59
CA GLU A 68 0.19 12.91 9.61
C GLU A 68 -0.25 11.56 10.19
N LEU A 69 -0.23 10.49 9.39
CA LEU A 69 -0.74 9.18 9.81
C LEU A 69 0.31 8.33 10.52
N PHE A 70 1.51 8.27 9.97
CA PHE A 70 2.57 7.39 10.48
C PHE A 70 3.57 8.12 11.39
N GLY A 71 3.69 9.44 11.23
CA GLY A 71 4.73 10.23 11.89
C GLY A 71 6.13 9.91 11.35
N ASP A 72 7.07 10.76 11.74
CA ASP A 72 8.49 10.50 11.71
C ASP A 72 9.14 11.45 12.71
N ASP A 73 9.80 10.88 13.72
CA ASP A 73 10.34 11.67 14.83
C ASP A 73 11.49 12.59 14.40
N THR A 74 12.09 12.33 13.23
CA THR A 74 13.27 13.06 12.75
C THR A 74 12.99 13.99 11.59
N PHE A 75 11.84 13.85 10.93
CA PHE A 75 11.51 14.66 9.76
C PHE A 75 11.31 16.13 10.11
N ALA A 76 10.65 16.45 11.23
CA ALA A 76 10.43 17.83 11.64
C ALA A 76 11.76 18.55 11.90
N ASP A 77 12.65 17.91 12.68
CA ASP A 77 13.98 18.45 12.98
C ASP A 77 14.83 18.60 11.71
N TRP A 78 14.77 17.60 10.82
CA TRP A 78 15.42 17.68 9.52
C TRP A 78 14.89 18.87 8.71
N TYR A 79 13.57 19.02 8.57
CA TYR A 79 12.95 20.08 7.79
C TYR A 79 13.35 21.46 8.30
N GLU A 80 13.33 21.66 9.62
CA GLU A 80 13.72 22.93 10.25
C GLU A 80 15.18 23.25 10.02
N LYS A 81 16.07 22.27 10.19
CA LYS A 81 17.50 22.43 9.90
C LYS A 81 17.75 22.69 8.41
N GLN A 82 17.03 21.99 7.55
CA GLN A 82 17.24 21.98 6.12
C GLN A 82 16.80 23.29 5.47
N PHE A 83 15.67 23.85 5.91
CA PHE A 83 15.08 25.04 5.27
C PHE A 83 15.11 26.28 6.16
N SER A 84 15.57 26.17 7.41
CA SER A 84 15.49 27.26 8.40
C SER A 84 14.05 27.75 8.61
N LYS A 85 13.07 26.84 8.49
CA LYS A 85 11.63 27.10 8.59
C LYS A 85 10.95 26.07 9.47
N LYS A 86 10.10 26.52 10.39
CA LYS A 86 9.28 25.64 11.24
C LYS A 86 8.33 24.79 10.40
N LEU A 87 8.26 23.49 10.67
CA LEU A 87 7.28 22.61 10.02
C LEU A 87 5.88 22.85 10.62
N LEU A 88 5.07 23.66 9.94
CA LEU A 88 3.72 23.96 10.37
C LEU A 88 2.81 22.73 10.20
N ARG A 89 1.86 22.54 11.12
CA ARG A 89 0.87 21.46 11.05
C ARG A 89 0.12 21.40 9.73
N LYS A 90 -0.20 22.55 9.12
CA LYS A 90 -0.88 22.62 7.82
C LYS A 90 -0.02 21.98 6.72
N VAL A 91 1.28 22.21 6.73
CA VAL A 91 2.24 21.64 5.77
C VAL A 91 2.41 20.15 6.06
N ALA A 92 2.64 19.77 7.31
CA ALA A 92 2.85 18.37 7.71
C ALA A 92 1.72 17.42 7.28
N LYS A 93 0.47 17.90 7.22
CA LYS A 93 -0.69 17.12 6.73
C LYS A 93 -0.60 16.75 5.25
N GLU A 94 0.08 17.58 4.47
CA GLU A 94 0.22 17.40 3.02
C GLU A 94 1.52 16.67 2.66
N VAL A 95 2.41 16.43 3.63
CA VAL A 95 3.67 15.74 3.41
C VAL A 95 3.45 14.23 3.27
N THR A 96 3.99 13.67 2.19
CA THR A 96 4.11 12.24 1.93
C THR A 96 5.58 11.86 1.89
N LEU A 97 5.94 10.82 2.63
CA LEU A 97 7.27 10.25 2.68
C LEU A 97 7.30 8.95 1.86
N PHE A 98 8.26 8.85 0.95
CA PHE A 98 8.59 7.63 0.25
C PHE A 98 9.67 6.88 1.03
N GLN A 99 9.41 5.62 1.36
CA GLN A 99 10.40 4.75 1.99
C GLN A 99 10.36 3.33 1.42
N LEU A 100 11.48 2.62 1.50
CA LEU A 100 11.57 1.22 1.12
C LEU A 100 11.30 0.33 2.34
N PRO A 101 10.29 -0.56 2.32
CA PRO A 101 10.03 -1.45 3.45
C PRO A 101 11.15 -2.47 3.70
N HIS A 102 11.50 -2.70 4.96
CA HIS A 102 12.43 -3.75 5.39
C HIS A 102 11.76 -5.14 5.36
N ASN A 103 11.56 -5.66 4.15
CA ASN A 103 10.82 -6.90 3.91
C ASN A 103 11.30 -8.10 4.75
N LYS A 104 12.62 -8.22 5.00
CA LYS A 104 13.18 -9.31 5.81
C LYS A 104 12.65 -9.29 7.25
N GLU A 105 12.64 -8.11 7.86
CA GLU A 105 12.14 -7.93 9.23
C GLU A 105 10.63 -8.14 9.29
N ILE A 106 9.90 -7.59 8.32
CA ILE A 106 8.45 -7.76 8.19
C ILE A 106 8.08 -9.24 8.08
N PHE A 107 8.73 -10.00 7.21
CA PHE A 107 8.46 -11.43 7.08
C PHE A 107 8.86 -12.24 8.31
N GLY A 108 9.96 -11.90 8.96
CA GLY A 108 10.34 -12.53 10.23
C GLY A 108 9.28 -12.33 11.32
N ALA A 109 8.75 -11.11 11.45
CA ALA A 109 7.68 -10.80 12.40
C ALA A 109 6.37 -11.55 12.05
N ILE A 110 5.99 -11.58 10.77
CA ILE A 110 4.81 -12.30 10.29
C ILE A 110 4.92 -13.80 10.59
N GLU A 111 6.09 -14.39 10.33
CA GLU A 111 6.34 -15.81 10.61
C GLU A 111 6.19 -16.12 12.10
N GLN A 112 6.72 -15.25 12.97
CA GLN A 112 6.56 -15.39 14.41
C GLN A 112 5.08 -15.34 14.82
N VAL A 113 4.30 -14.37 14.31
CA VAL A 113 2.87 -14.28 14.60
C VAL A 113 2.12 -15.51 14.10
N HIS A 114 2.43 -15.99 12.90
CA HIS A 114 1.82 -17.20 12.35
C HIS A 114 2.07 -18.41 13.25
N LYS A 115 3.31 -18.62 13.69
CA LYS A 115 3.67 -19.67 14.65
C LYS A 115 2.90 -19.54 15.95
N SER A 116 2.78 -18.33 16.50
CA SER A 116 1.97 -18.08 17.71
C SER A 116 0.50 -18.44 17.49
N TYR A 117 -0.08 -18.08 16.34
CA TYR A 117 -1.47 -18.41 16.02
C TYR A 117 -1.70 -19.91 15.88
N ASP A 118 -0.75 -20.65 15.31
CA ASP A 118 -0.84 -22.10 15.18
C ASP A 118 -0.75 -22.81 16.54
N ILE A 119 0.14 -22.36 17.43
CA ILE A 119 0.21 -22.86 18.81
C ILE A 119 -1.13 -22.67 19.51
N LEU A 120 -1.68 -21.46 19.50
CA LEU A 120 -2.96 -21.17 20.17
C LEU A 120 -4.11 -22.01 19.59
N ARG A 121 -4.14 -22.20 18.27
CA ARG A 121 -5.14 -23.06 17.61
C ARG A 121 -5.01 -24.53 18.00
N SER A 122 -3.77 -25.04 18.16
CA SER A 122 -3.52 -26.41 18.64
C SER A 122 -4.07 -26.64 20.05
N GLN A 123 -4.17 -25.56 20.83
CA GLN A 123 -4.76 -25.53 22.17
C GLN A 123 -6.25 -25.16 22.14
N GLN A 124 -6.90 -25.23 20.97
CA GLN A 124 -8.32 -24.93 20.76
C GLN A 124 -8.74 -23.49 21.16
N ILE A 125 -7.79 -22.55 21.20
CA ILE A 125 -8.07 -21.15 21.49
C ILE A 125 -8.55 -20.46 20.21
N LEU A 126 -9.73 -19.85 20.29
CA LEU A 126 -10.33 -19.14 19.16
C LEU A 126 -9.67 -17.77 18.96
N LEU A 127 -9.14 -17.55 17.75
CA LEU A 127 -8.59 -16.26 17.32
C LEU A 127 -9.52 -15.60 16.31
N ASN A 128 -10.04 -14.43 16.65
CA ASN A 128 -11.05 -13.75 15.81
C ASN A 128 -10.49 -12.89 14.66
N GLY A 129 -9.17 -12.86 14.43
CA GLY A 129 -8.58 -12.40 13.16
C GLY A 129 -8.93 -10.99 12.67
N LYS A 130 -9.50 -10.11 13.52
CA LYS A 130 -10.18 -8.92 13.02
C LYS A 130 -9.24 -7.78 12.60
N ASN A 131 -8.05 -7.68 13.19
CA ASN A 131 -7.23 -6.48 13.03
C ASN A 131 -6.00 -6.73 12.17
N LEU A 132 -5.10 -7.64 12.58
CA LEU A 132 -3.83 -7.83 11.86
C LEU A 132 -4.01 -8.31 10.42
N PRO A 133 -4.81 -9.36 10.10
CA PRO A 133 -4.99 -9.77 8.72
C PRO A 133 -5.55 -8.67 7.83
N VAL A 134 -6.49 -7.86 8.36
CA VAL A 134 -7.08 -6.73 7.65
C VAL A 134 -6.03 -5.66 7.36
N GLN A 135 -5.27 -5.25 8.37
CA GLN A 135 -4.18 -4.26 8.22
C GLN A 135 -3.11 -4.75 7.23
N MET A 136 -2.74 -6.02 7.29
CA MET A 136 -1.78 -6.61 6.35
C MET A 136 -2.30 -6.58 4.92
N GLY A 137 -3.58 -6.89 4.70
CA GLY A 137 -4.14 -6.86 3.35
C GLY A 137 -4.30 -5.46 2.78
N GLU A 138 -4.69 -4.50 3.61
CA GLU A 138 -4.70 -3.09 3.24
C GLU A 138 -3.28 -2.60 2.91
N TRP A 139 -2.29 -2.98 3.71
CA TRP A 139 -0.88 -2.65 3.45
C TRP A 139 -0.33 -3.31 2.19
N TYR A 140 -0.67 -4.56 1.92
CA TYR A 140 -0.29 -5.21 0.65
C TYR A 140 -0.94 -4.54 -0.56
N ALA A 141 -2.22 -4.21 -0.49
CA ALA A 141 -2.89 -3.48 -1.56
C ALA A 141 -2.21 -2.12 -1.80
N LYS A 142 -1.87 -1.40 -0.72
CA LYS A 142 -1.07 -0.18 -0.78
C LYS A 142 0.27 -0.37 -1.49
N CYS A 143 1.02 -1.42 -1.16
CA CYS A 143 2.32 -1.69 -1.78
C CYS A 143 2.19 -2.11 -3.26
N VAL A 144 1.21 -2.95 -3.58
CA VAL A 144 1.01 -3.51 -4.93
C VAL A 144 0.48 -2.45 -5.90
N PHE A 145 -0.53 -1.70 -5.50
CA PHE A 145 -1.21 -0.71 -6.34
C PHE A 145 -0.66 0.72 -6.15
N GLY A 146 0.27 0.93 -5.23
CA GLY A 146 0.83 2.25 -4.94
C GLY A 146 -0.24 3.21 -4.42
N LEU A 147 -1.08 2.74 -3.49
CA LEU A 147 -2.21 3.53 -2.99
C LEU A 147 -1.73 4.67 -2.09
N GLU A 148 -2.35 5.83 -2.23
CA GLU A 148 -2.25 6.91 -1.26
C GLU A 148 -3.20 6.61 -0.10
N GLN A 149 -2.71 6.79 1.13
CA GLN A 149 -3.50 6.58 2.33
C GLN A 149 -3.67 7.92 3.05
N ILE A 150 -4.90 8.41 3.09
CA ILE A 150 -5.22 9.75 3.57
C ILE A 150 -6.23 9.63 4.71
N LYS A 151 -6.05 10.44 5.76
CA LYS A 151 -7.00 10.48 6.88
C LYS A 151 -8.41 10.77 6.37
N SER A 152 -9.37 9.94 6.76
CA SER A 152 -10.75 10.11 6.30
C SER A 152 -11.38 11.35 6.96
N THR A 153 -12.07 12.15 6.16
CA THR A 153 -12.86 13.29 6.65
C THR A 153 -14.22 12.88 7.20
N SER A 154 -14.71 11.68 6.83
CA SER A 154 -16.08 11.21 7.09
C SER A 154 -16.17 10.10 8.13
N GLN A 155 -15.05 9.45 8.48
CA GLN A 155 -15.02 8.31 9.41
C GLN A 155 -13.78 8.35 10.32
N ARG A 156 -13.82 7.61 11.44
CA ARG A 156 -12.59 7.31 12.20
C ARG A 156 -11.75 6.34 11.37
N GLY A 157 -10.67 6.82 10.75
CA GLY A 157 -9.77 5.99 9.96
C GLY A 157 -9.11 6.75 8.82
N PHE A 158 -8.79 6.02 7.75
CA PHE A 158 -8.18 6.52 6.52
C PHE A 158 -8.91 5.96 5.31
N ASP A 159 -8.81 6.67 4.20
CA ASP A 159 -9.28 6.29 2.89
C ASP A 159 -8.08 6.01 1.98
N PHE A 160 -8.25 5.08 1.04
CA PHE A 160 -7.24 4.76 0.04
C PHE A 160 -7.59 5.38 -1.30
N PHE A 161 -6.59 5.87 -2.02
CA PHE A 161 -6.75 6.45 -3.34
C PHE A 161 -5.78 5.82 -4.35
N LEU A 162 -6.29 5.55 -5.54
CA LEU A 162 -5.54 5.10 -6.71
C LEU A 162 -5.71 6.15 -7.81
N ASP A 163 -4.64 6.85 -8.16
CA ASP A 163 -4.67 7.97 -9.13
C ASP A 163 -5.81 8.97 -8.81
N GLY A 164 -5.93 9.37 -7.53
CA GLY A 164 -6.95 10.31 -7.04
C GLY A 164 -8.37 9.75 -6.90
N LYS A 165 -8.61 8.48 -7.26
CA LYS A 165 -9.90 7.80 -7.15
C LYS A 165 -9.98 6.94 -5.89
N ARG A 166 -11.08 7.00 -5.16
CA ARG A 166 -11.20 6.33 -3.87
C ARG A 166 -11.35 4.82 -4.05
N CYS A 167 -10.69 4.05 -3.20
CA CYS A 167 -10.68 2.60 -3.22
C CYS A 167 -11.23 2.03 -1.91
N GLU A 168 -12.24 1.17 -2.01
CA GLU A 168 -12.65 0.30 -0.91
C GLU A 168 -11.75 -0.95 -0.94
N ILE A 169 -11.06 -1.22 0.17
CA ILE A 169 -10.23 -2.42 0.30
C ILE A 169 -10.93 -3.40 1.22
N LYS A 170 -11.16 -4.61 0.71
CA LYS A 170 -11.72 -5.70 1.48
C LYS A 170 -10.74 -6.85 1.61
N VAL A 171 -10.45 -7.24 2.85
CA VAL A 171 -9.61 -8.40 3.13
C VAL A 171 -10.46 -9.63 3.44
N HIS A 172 -10.12 -10.74 2.79
CA HIS A 172 -10.64 -12.08 3.10
C HIS A 172 -9.51 -12.96 3.60
N TRP A 173 -9.49 -13.25 4.90
CA TRP A 173 -8.45 -14.05 5.56
C TRP A 173 -8.90 -15.48 5.83
N ALA A 174 -8.47 -16.41 4.98
CA ALA A 174 -8.63 -17.86 5.15
C ALA A 174 -7.88 -18.58 4.02
N ASP A 175 -7.51 -19.85 4.24
CA ASP A 175 -6.83 -20.66 3.22
C ASP A 175 -7.75 -21.06 2.06
N HIS A 176 -9.07 -21.03 2.29
CA HIS A 176 -10.11 -21.30 1.29
C HIS A 176 -11.13 -20.18 1.28
N SER A 177 -11.73 -19.93 0.13
CA SER A 177 -12.78 -18.94 0.01
C SER A 177 -14.09 -19.41 0.64
N SER A 178 -14.82 -18.47 1.24
CA SER A 178 -16.16 -18.74 1.74
C SER A 178 -17.13 -19.10 0.60
N PRO A 179 -17.95 -20.16 0.74
CA PRO A 179 -19.03 -20.45 -0.21
C PRO A 179 -20.05 -19.31 -0.36
N LYS A 180 -20.14 -18.45 0.68
CA LYS A 180 -21.02 -17.26 0.69
C LYS A 180 -20.38 -16.04 0.03
N GLY A 181 -19.13 -16.16 -0.43
CA GLY A 181 -18.37 -15.07 -1.02
C GLY A 181 -17.88 -14.04 0.00
N VAL A 182 -17.31 -12.97 -0.54
CA VAL A 182 -16.83 -11.82 0.21
C VAL A 182 -17.99 -10.85 0.48
N LYS A 183 -18.10 -10.41 1.73
CA LYS A 183 -19.13 -9.45 2.15
C LYS A 183 -18.58 -8.02 2.09
N LEU A 184 -19.23 -7.16 1.32
CA LEU A 184 -18.94 -5.74 1.24
C LEU A 184 -20.08 -4.92 1.84
N ARG A 185 -19.75 -3.79 2.48
CA ARG A 185 -20.77 -2.83 2.91
C ARG A 185 -21.13 -1.96 1.71
N LYS A 186 -22.40 -2.00 1.30
CA LYS A 186 -22.90 -1.30 0.11
C LYS A 186 -22.53 0.19 0.10
N SER A 187 -22.68 0.86 1.24
CA SER A 187 -22.35 2.28 1.38
C SER A 187 -20.87 2.60 1.14
N LEU A 188 -19.94 1.68 1.44
CA LEU A 188 -18.51 1.92 1.20
C LEU A 188 -18.18 1.79 -0.29
N VAL A 189 -18.81 0.82 -0.96
CA VAL A 189 -18.70 0.66 -2.42
C VAL A 189 -19.32 1.85 -3.16
N GLU A 190 -20.47 2.37 -2.69
CA GLU A 190 -21.10 3.58 -3.24
C GLU A 190 -20.24 4.84 -3.10
N MET A 191 -19.34 4.87 -2.11
CA MET A 191 -18.45 6.00 -1.87
C MET A 191 -17.08 5.86 -2.54
N SER A 192 -16.81 4.74 -3.22
CA SER A 192 -15.50 4.41 -3.78
C SER A 192 -15.62 4.17 -5.28
N ASP A 193 -14.62 4.55 -6.05
CA ASP A 193 -14.56 4.27 -7.49
C ASP A 193 -14.15 2.83 -7.79
N TYR A 194 -13.27 2.26 -6.95
CA TYR A 194 -12.78 0.90 -7.07
C TYR A 194 -13.04 0.10 -5.81
N THR A 195 -13.18 -1.21 -5.99
CA THR A 195 -13.19 -2.21 -4.92
C THR A 195 -12.03 -3.18 -5.14
N ILE A 196 -11.11 -3.24 -4.18
CA ILE A 196 -9.98 -4.18 -4.17
C ILE A 196 -10.27 -5.25 -3.12
N ILE A 197 -10.30 -6.51 -3.53
CA ILE A 197 -10.44 -7.65 -2.63
C ILE A 197 -9.11 -8.37 -2.53
N MET A 198 -8.53 -8.35 -1.34
CA MET A 198 -7.29 -9.04 -0.99
C MET A 198 -7.63 -10.37 -0.32
N TYR A 199 -7.38 -11.48 -1.01
CA TYR A 199 -7.51 -12.80 -0.41
C TYR A 199 -6.17 -13.21 0.18
N ILE A 200 -6.14 -13.46 1.49
CA ILE A 200 -4.91 -13.72 2.25
C ILE A 200 -5.03 -15.05 2.99
N GLY A 201 -3.98 -15.87 2.93
CA GLY A 201 -3.89 -17.14 3.64
C GLY A 201 -3.64 -16.95 5.14
N ARG A 202 -3.78 -18.02 5.93
CA ARG A 202 -3.46 -17.96 7.37
C ARG A 202 -2.00 -17.64 7.66
N ASN A 203 -1.12 -17.96 6.72
CA ASN A 203 0.28 -17.58 6.69
C ASN A 203 0.54 -16.11 6.27
N PHE A 204 -0.50 -15.29 6.15
CA PHE A 204 -0.43 -13.88 5.76
C PHE A 204 0.14 -13.63 4.36
N MET A 205 0.16 -14.62 3.46
CA MET A 205 0.53 -14.42 2.06
C MET A 205 -0.71 -14.23 1.17
N ILE A 206 -0.57 -13.45 0.09
CA ILE A 206 -1.63 -13.22 -0.88
C ILE A 206 -1.92 -14.51 -1.64
N ARG A 207 -3.18 -14.91 -1.66
CA ARG A 207 -3.66 -16.08 -2.41
C ARG A 207 -4.24 -15.70 -3.76
N GLU A 208 -4.85 -14.53 -3.80
CA GLU A 208 -5.58 -14.01 -4.96
C GLU A 208 -5.86 -12.52 -4.75
N ILE A 209 -6.03 -11.79 -5.85
CA ILE A 209 -6.51 -10.40 -5.84
C ILE A 209 -7.65 -10.26 -6.84
N CYS A 210 -8.65 -9.46 -6.49
CA CYS A 210 -9.69 -9.03 -7.40
C CYS A 210 -9.82 -7.51 -7.31
N LEU A 211 -9.61 -6.80 -8.42
CA LEU A 211 -9.87 -5.36 -8.53
C LEU A 211 -11.06 -5.18 -9.46
N LEU A 212 -12.08 -4.48 -8.99
CA LEU A 212 -13.32 -4.23 -9.73
C LEU A 212 -13.69 -2.75 -9.67
N ASP A 213 -14.28 -2.23 -10.75
CA ASP A 213 -14.97 -0.94 -10.71
C ASP A 213 -16.19 -1.04 -9.78
N SER A 214 -16.34 -0.11 -8.85
CA SER A 214 -17.46 -0.12 -7.89
C SER A 214 -18.81 -0.04 -8.60
N ASP A 215 -18.91 0.70 -9.71
CA ASP A 215 -20.10 0.75 -10.55
C ASP A 215 -20.50 -0.63 -11.09
N PHE A 216 -19.53 -1.44 -11.51
CA PHE A 216 -19.78 -2.82 -11.91
C PHE A 216 -20.28 -3.65 -10.72
N VAL A 217 -19.64 -3.49 -9.56
CA VAL A 217 -20.05 -4.18 -8.34
C VAL A 217 -21.49 -3.85 -7.97
N LEU A 218 -21.86 -2.56 -8.01
CA LEU A 218 -23.21 -2.10 -7.70
C LEU A 218 -24.21 -2.60 -8.74
N ARG A 219 -23.93 -2.49 -10.04
CA ARG A 219 -24.86 -2.98 -11.07
C ARG A 219 -25.12 -4.49 -10.98
N LYS A 220 -24.08 -5.29 -10.68
CA LYS A 220 -24.16 -6.75 -10.72
C LYS A 220 -24.63 -7.38 -9.41
N PHE A 221 -24.23 -6.82 -8.26
CA PHE A 221 -24.40 -7.46 -6.95
C PHE A 221 -25.30 -6.69 -5.99
N SER A 222 -25.75 -5.48 -6.35
CA SER A 222 -26.61 -4.67 -5.48
C SER A 222 -28.02 -5.23 -5.44
N THR A 223 -28.41 -5.71 -4.25
CA THR A 223 -29.76 -6.13 -3.91
C THR A 223 -30.37 -5.20 -2.87
N LYS A 224 -31.61 -5.47 -2.44
CA LYS A 224 -32.18 -4.84 -1.24
C LYS A 224 -31.28 -5.16 -0.03
N GLY A 225 -30.96 -4.15 0.78
CA GLY A 225 -30.14 -4.27 1.99
C GLY A 225 -28.80 -3.51 1.92
N HIS A 226 -28.02 -3.61 3.00
CA HIS A 226 -26.77 -2.86 3.19
C HIS A 226 -25.50 -3.67 2.92
N THR A 227 -25.63 -4.96 2.59
CA THR A 227 -24.49 -5.87 2.37
C THR A 227 -24.55 -6.43 0.95
N LEU A 228 -23.43 -6.36 0.24
CA LEU A 228 -23.22 -7.01 -1.06
C LEU A 228 -22.45 -8.31 -0.84
N PHE A 229 -22.82 -9.36 -1.58
CA PHE A 229 -22.15 -10.66 -1.52
C PHE A 229 -21.52 -10.98 -2.87
N LEU A 230 -20.19 -10.99 -2.91
CA LEU A 230 -19.42 -11.31 -4.10
C LEU A 230 -19.01 -12.78 -3.99
N LYS A 231 -19.85 -13.67 -4.52
CA LYS A 231 -19.54 -15.11 -4.54
C LYS A 231 -18.41 -15.36 -5.51
N ASP A 232 -17.48 -16.21 -5.11
CA ASP A 232 -16.30 -16.54 -5.92
C ASP A 232 -16.61 -16.92 -7.36
N PRO A 233 -17.62 -17.75 -7.70
CA PRO A 233 -17.94 -18.05 -9.10
C PRO A 233 -18.27 -16.82 -9.94
N ASP A 234 -18.86 -15.78 -9.34
CA ASP A 234 -19.31 -14.58 -10.04
C ASP A 234 -18.19 -13.57 -10.30
N VAL A 235 -17.11 -13.65 -9.50
CA VAL A 235 -15.94 -12.76 -9.55
C VAL A 235 -14.65 -13.47 -9.98
N SER A 236 -14.64 -14.80 -10.04
CA SER A 236 -13.45 -15.59 -10.40
C SER A 236 -12.88 -15.24 -11.78
N PRO A 237 -13.68 -14.90 -12.81
CA PRO A 237 -13.13 -14.43 -14.09
C PRO A 237 -12.33 -13.11 -14.01
N TYR A 238 -12.42 -12.39 -12.89
CA TYR A 238 -11.72 -11.12 -12.65
C TYR A 238 -10.52 -11.28 -11.70
N PHE A 239 -10.27 -12.51 -11.25
CA PHE A 239 -9.10 -12.82 -10.44
C PHE A 239 -7.83 -12.59 -11.23
N PHE A 240 -6.83 -12.02 -10.57
CA PHE A 240 -5.52 -11.74 -11.16
C PHE A 240 -4.82 -13.02 -11.61
N SER A 241 -5.14 -14.17 -11.01
CA SER A 241 -4.63 -15.47 -11.46
C SER A 241 -5.27 -16.01 -12.74
N LYS A 242 -6.30 -15.34 -13.27
CA LYS A 242 -7.09 -15.79 -14.43
C LYS A 242 -7.30 -14.71 -15.49
N SER A 243 -6.97 -13.46 -15.18
CA SER A 243 -7.30 -12.30 -16.00
C SER A 243 -6.21 -11.26 -15.84
N ASN A 244 -5.82 -10.66 -16.97
CA ASN A 244 -4.92 -9.51 -17.00
C ASN A 244 -5.66 -8.16 -16.89
N LYS A 245 -7.00 -8.17 -16.78
CA LYS A 245 -7.78 -6.95 -16.53
C LYS A 245 -7.27 -6.28 -15.26
N HIS A 246 -6.96 -4.99 -15.35
CA HIS A 246 -6.46 -4.18 -14.23
C HIS A 246 -5.04 -4.50 -13.78
N MET A 247 -4.31 -5.37 -14.48
CA MET A 247 -2.87 -5.53 -14.25
C MET A 247 -2.10 -4.24 -14.54
N GLU A 248 -2.61 -3.39 -15.44
CA GLU A 248 -2.05 -2.07 -15.72
C GLU A 248 -2.08 -1.12 -14.49
N LYS A 249 -2.92 -1.43 -13.49
CA LYS A 249 -3.01 -0.67 -12.23
C LYS A 249 -1.99 -1.13 -11.19
N VAL A 250 -1.28 -2.23 -11.42
CA VAL A 250 -0.22 -2.69 -10.53
C VAL A 250 0.96 -1.73 -10.64
N ALA A 251 1.18 -0.95 -9.60
CA ALA A 251 2.31 -0.03 -9.53
C ALA A 251 3.63 -0.78 -9.27
N ASN A 252 3.58 -1.90 -8.55
CA ASN A 252 4.76 -2.64 -8.11
C ASN A 252 4.55 -4.16 -8.25
N SER A 253 4.96 -4.70 -9.39
CA SER A 253 4.93 -6.15 -9.66
C SER A 253 5.87 -6.93 -8.74
N GLY A 254 6.99 -6.33 -8.31
CA GLY A 254 7.91 -6.94 -7.36
C GLY A 254 7.27 -7.20 -5.99
N ALA A 255 6.52 -6.23 -5.47
CA ALA A 255 5.73 -6.40 -4.25
C ALA A 255 4.64 -7.45 -4.42
N LEU A 256 3.92 -7.42 -5.54
CA LEU A 256 2.88 -8.42 -5.86
C LEU A 256 3.46 -9.83 -5.82
N MET A 257 4.57 -10.07 -6.51
CA MET A 257 5.23 -11.38 -6.53
C MET A 257 5.77 -11.78 -5.15
N LYS A 258 6.41 -10.84 -4.44
CA LYS A 258 7.04 -11.10 -3.14
C LYS A 258 6.04 -11.43 -2.03
N PHE A 259 4.85 -10.81 -2.03
CA PHE A 259 3.81 -11.04 -1.02
C PHE A 259 2.85 -12.17 -1.39
N SER A 260 2.92 -12.66 -2.63
CA SER A 260 2.10 -13.77 -3.10
C SER A 260 2.59 -15.10 -2.57
N ASN A 261 1.64 -16.00 -2.29
CA ASN A 261 2.00 -17.39 -2.04
C ASN A 261 2.57 -18.03 -3.33
N PRO A 262 3.31 -19.15 -3.21
CA PRO A 262 3.96 -19.75 -4.38
C PRO A 262 3.00 -20.11 -5.51
N SER A 263 1.80 -20.61 -5.18
CA SER A 263 0.79 -20.99 -6.19
C SER A 263 0.29 -19.80 -7.00
N PHE A 264 0.03 -18.67 -6.33
CA PHE A 264 -0.43 -17.46 -6.96
C PHE A 264 0.68 -16.78 -7.74
N ALA A 265 1.89 -16.71 -7.17
CA ALA A 265 3.08 -16.18 -7.84
C ALA A 265 3.35 -16.89 -9.17
N MET A 266 3.29 -18.24 -9.21
CA MET A 266 3.45 -18.99 -10.46
C MET A 266 2.44 -18.56 -11.53
N LYS A 267 1.16 -18.42 -11.18
CA LYS A 267 0.13 -17.98 -12.14
C LYS A 267 0.35 -16.54 -12.61
N LEU A 268 0.87 -15.67 -11.75
CA LEU A 268 1.19 -14.30 -12.13
C LEU A 268 2.35 -14.20 -13.13
N THR A 269 3.32 -15.12 -13.07
CA THR A 269 4.44 -15.11 -14.03
C THR A 269 4.00 -15.28 -15.47
N GLU A 270 2.90 -16.01 -15.71
CA GLU A 270 2.32 -16.18 -17.05
C GLU A 270 1.82 -14.85 -17.64
N PHE A 271 1.42 -13.90 -16.80
CA PHE A 271 0.89 -12.59 -17.21
C PHE A 271 1.91 -11.45 -17.12
N LEU A 272 2.88 -11.56 -16.22
CA LEU A 272 3.91 -10.53 -15.98
C LEU A 272 5.21 -10.78 -16.77
N GLY A 273 5.40 -11.99 -17.31
CA GLY A 273 6.56 -12.40 -18.09
C GLY A 273 6.42 -12.21 -19.60
N GLY A 274 5.37 -11.51 -20.07
CA GLY A 274 5.11 -11.17 -21.47
C GLY A 274 5.46 -9.74 -21.83
#